data_AF-A0ABD1SYL2-F1
#
_entry.id   AF-A0ABD1SYL2-F1
#
_cell.length_a   1.000
_cell.length_b   1.000
_cell.length_c   1.000
_cell.angle_alpha   90.00
_cell.angle_beta   90.00
_cell.angle_gamma   90.00
#
_symmetry.space_group_name_H-M   'P 1'
#
loop_
_entity.id
_entity.type
_entity.pdbx_description
1 polymer ?
#
loop_
_entity_poly.entity_id
_entity_poly.type
_entity_poly.pdbx_seq_one_letter_code
_entity_poly.pdbx_strand_id
1 'polypeptide(L)'
;MDVDHKLIAILEPLFNFTEDSFVPRERTTLAVDFREPPYHLKKFMELLVVNTCSTYHGVLSRPVLKNLQAVTSIHHLAMKLPTHGGVAKVHGNQTTARELGSQPTP
;
A
#
# COMPACT_ATOMS: atom_id res chain seq x y z
N MET A 1 -17.07 18.82 -3.13
CA MET A 1 -15.71 19.08 -2.60
C MET A 1 -14.76 18.51 -3.62
N ASP A 2 -14.34 19.35 -4.53
CA ASP A 2 -13.45 19.03 -5.64
C ASP A 2 -12.03 18.88 -5.07
N VAL A 3 -11.55 17.65 -4.98
CA VAL A 3 -10.17 17.36 -4.57
C VAL A 3 -9.37 17.22 -5.84
N ASP A 4 -8.84 18.35 -6.30
CA ASP A 4 -7.76 18.44 -7.27
C ASP A 4 -6.56 17.62 -6.75
N HIS A 5 -6.54 16.33 -7.09
CA HIS A 5 -5.36 15.50 -6.90
C HIS A 5 -4.33 15.95 -7.95
N LYS A 6 -3.56 16.98 -7.62
CA LYS A 6 -2.46 17.46 -8.47
C LYS A 6 -1.41 16.36 -8.61
N LEU A 7 -1.46 15.64 -9.73
CA LEU A 7 -0.52 14.59 -10.09
C LEU A 7 0.80 15.22 -10.52
N ILE A 8 1.90 14.81 -9.89
CA ILE A 8 3.25 15.24 -10.27
C ILE A 8 3.92 14.09 -11.01
N ALA A 9 4.31 14.32 -12.27
CA ALA A 9 5.04 13.33 -13.04
C ALA A 9 6.42 13.08 -12.42
N ILE A 10 6.81 11.81 -12.23
CA ILE A 10 8.12 11.41 -11.74
C ILE A 10 8.87 10.72 -12.88
N LEU A 11 10.09 11.15 -13.14
CA LEU A 11 10.97 10.54 -14.14
C LEU A 11 12.01 9.59 -13.53
N GLU A 12 12.11 9.53 -12.21
CA GLU A 12 13.04 8.65 -11.50
C GLU A 12 12.58 7.18 -11.60
N PRO A 13 13.38 6.30 -12.22
CA PRO A 13 13.04 4.88 -12.31
C PRO A 13 13.04 4.23 -10.92
N LEU A 14 12.02 3.43 -10.65
CA LEU A 14 12.02 2.51 -9.52
C LEU A 14 12.59 1.17 -9.96
N PHE A 15 13.54 0.66 -9.19
CA PHE A 15 14.14 -0.65 -9.42
C PHE A 15 13.41 -1.71 -8.59
N ASN A 16 13.01 -2.79 -9.25
CA ASN A 16 12.43 -3.95 -8.59
C ASN A 16 13.54 -4.86 -8.02
N PHE A 17 13.14 -5.93 -7.33
CA PHE A 17 14.09 -6.91 -6.78
C PHE A 17 14.72 -7.84 -7.82
N THR A 18 14.20 -7.81 -9.05
CA THR A 18 14.65 -8.61 -10.20
C THR A 18 15.53 -7.79 -11.15
N GLU A 19 15.98 -6.61 -10.72
CA GLU A 19 16.82 -5.68 -11.48
C GLU A 19 16.12 -5.00 -12.68
N ASP A 20 14.83 -5.24 -12.91
CA ASP A 20 14.05 -4.43 -13.84
C ASP A 20 13.76 -3.06 -13.22
N SER A 21 13.74 -2.05 -14.07
CA SER A 21 13.27 -0.72 -13.70
C SER A 21 11.92 -0.43 -14.35
N PHE A 22 11.07 0.28 -13.63
CA PHE A 22 9.84 0.84 -14.18
C PHE A 22 9.78 2.33 -13.86
N VAL A 23 9.30 3.11 -14.82
CA VAL A 23 9.07 4.54 -14.62
C VAL A 23 7.69 4.70 -13.99
N PRO A 24 7.59 5.26 -12.77
CA PRO A 24 6.31 5.59 -12.18
C PRO A 24 5.55 6.56 -13.08
N ARG A 25 4.24 6.38 -13.22
CA ARG A 25 3.42 7.29 -14.01
C ARG A 25 3.30 8.65 -13.33
N GLU A 26 3.10 8.64 -12.02
CA GLU A 26 2.82 9.84 -11.24
C GLU A 26 3.00 9.63 -9.73
N ARG A 27 3.22 10.73 -9.01
CA ARG A 27 3.07 10.82 -7.55
C ARG A 27 1.70 11.39 -7.23
N THR A 28 1.01 10.76 -6.29
CA THR A 28 -0.27 11.25 -5.77
C THR A 28 -0.36 11.08 -4.26
N THR A 29 -1.14 11.93 -3.61
CA THR A 29 -1.49 11.75 -2.19
C THR A 29 -2.84 11.05 -2.10
N LEU A 30 -2.85 9.81 -1.60
CA LEU A 30 -4.06 9.03 -1.41
C LEU A 30 -4.36 8.88 0.07
N ALA A 31 -5.64 8.88 0.40
CA ALA A 31 -6.10 8.50 1.72
C ALA A 31 -6.18 6.98 1.82
N VAL A 32 -5.30 6.38 2.61
CA VAL A 32 -5.28 4.95 2.89
C VAL A 32 -6.02 4.69 4.19
N ASP A 33 -7.02 3.82 4.10
CA ASP A 33 -7.89 3.43 5.21
C ASP A 33 -7.49 2.04 5.71
N PHE A 34 -6.92 1.98 6.91
CA PHE A 34 -6.66 0.75 7.65
C PHE A 34 -7.88 0.46 8.53
N ARG A 35 -8.78 -0.39 8.03
CA ARG A 35 -10.09 -0.64 8.66
C ARG A 35 -10.17 -2.05 9.22
N GLU A 36 -9.98 -2.18 10.53
CA GLU A 36 -10.36 -3.37 11.27
C GLU A 36 -10.98 -2.94 12.61
N PRO A 37 -12.23 -3.34 12.91
CA PRO A 37 -12.86 -2.99 14.18
C PRO A 37 -12.03 -3.46 15.39
N PRO A 38 -12.01 -2.71 16.51
CA PRO A 38 -12.74 -1.47 16.77
C PRO A 38 -12.01 -0.19 16.32
N TYR A 39 -10.84 -0.30 15.66
CA TYR A 39 -9.98 0.86 15.37
C TYR A 39 -9.78 1.07 13.87
N HIS A 40 -10.29 2.19 13.37
CA HIS A 40 -10.08 2.63 11.99
C HIS A 40 -9.03 3.74 11.94
N LEU A 41 -8.02 3.58 11.08
CA LEU A 41 -6.98 4.58 10.86
C LEU A 41 -6.99 5.03 9.40
N LYS A 42 -7.22 6.34 9.18
CA LYS A 42 -7.08 6.98 7.87
C LYS A 42 -5.80 7.80 7.83
N LYS A 43 -4.94 7.56 6.84
CA LYS A 43 -3.70 8.33 6.65
C LYS A 43 -3.60 8.81 5.21
N PHE A 44 -3.26 10.08 5.04
CA PHE A 44 -2.86 10.62 3.74
C PHE A 44 -1.39 10.28 3.52
N MET A 45 -1.10 9.65 2.39
CA MET A 45 0.20 9.09 2.09
C MET A 45 0.55 9.39 0.63
N GLU A 46 1.77 9.87 0.40
CA GLU A 46 2.30 9.98 -0.95
C GLU A 46 2.62 8.59 -1.49
N LEU A 47 1.98 8.24 -2.61
CA LEU A 47 2.13 6.97 -3.30
C LEU A 47 2.54 7.23 -4.76
N LEU A 48 3.26 6.27 -5.32
CA LEU A 48 3.65 6.26 -6.72
C LEU A 48 2.69 5.34 -7.47
N VAL A 49 2.06 5.85 -8.51
CA VAL A 49 1.20 5.05 -9.40
C VAL A 49 2.07 4.45 -10.48
N VAL A 50 1.95 3.15 -10.67
CA VAL A 50 2.74 2.38 -11.63
C VAL A 50 1.77 1.62 -12.52
N ASN A 51 1.98 1.71 -13.84
CA ASN A 51 1.20 0.94 -14.79
C ASN A 51 1.98 -0.34 -15.16
N THR A 52 1.90 -1.35 -14.31
CA THR A 52 2.57 -2.64 -14.51
C THR A 52 1.61 -3.79 -14.29
N CYS A 53 1.76 -4.86 -15.07
CA CYS A 53 1.09 -6.13 -14.80
C CYS A 53 1.72 -6.76 -13.56
N SER A 54 1.15 -6.52 -12.38
CA SER A 54 1.61 -7.09 -11.11
C SER A 54 0.45 -7.81 -10.41
N THR A 55 0.78 -8.88 -9.69
CA THR A 55 -0.14 -9.56 -8.77
C THR A 55 -0.41 -8.75 -7.50
N TYR A 56 0.31 -7.63 -7.30
CA TYR A 56 0.14 -6.72 -6.17
C TYR A 56 -0.60 -5.45 -6.61
N HIS A 57 -1.67 -5.09 -5.91
CA HIS A 57 -2.37 -3.82 -6.12
C HIS A 57 -1.64 -2.61 -5.52
N GLY A 58 -0.68 -2.84 -4.61
CA GLY A 58 0.09 -1.78 -3.98
C GLY A 58 1.19 -2.33 -3.09
N VAL A 59 2.25 -1.55 -2.93
CA VAL A 59 3.40 -1.89 -2.09
C VAL A 59 3.66 -0.77 -1.11
N LEU A 60 3.70 -1.11 0.18
CA LEU A 60 4.12 -0.18 1.23
C LEU A 60 5.63 -0.32 1.43
N SER A 61 6.36 0.75 1.17
CA SER A 61 7.80 0.79 1.34
C SER A 61 8.19 0.85 2.83
N ARG A 62 9.45 0.52 3.14
CA ARG A 62 9.97 0.63 4.53
C ARG A 62 9.83 2.05 5.11
N PRO A 63 10.11 3.15 4.37
CA PRO A 63 9.85 4.51 4.86
C PRO A 63 8.39 4.74 5.26
N VAL A 64 7.46 4.23 4.46
CA VAL A 64 6.03 4.31 4.73
C VAL A 64 5.67 3.56 6.02
N LEU A 65 6.15 2.32 6.17
CA LEU A 65 5.93 1.53 7.39
C LEU A 65 6.53 2.20 8.63
N LYS A 66 7.71 2.83 8.49
CA LYS A 66 8.34 3.60 9.56
C LYS A 66 7.49 4.81 9.98
N ASN A 67 6.97 5.57 9.01
CA ASN A 67 6.12 6.74 9.29
C ASN A 67 4.81 6.34 9.98
N LEU A 68 4.31 5.15 9.66
CA LEU A 68 3.15 4.56 10.30
C LEU A 68 3.47 3.95 11.68
N GLN A 69 4.74 3.88 12.09
CA GLN A 69 5.20 3.12 13.26
C GLN A 69 4.66 1.68 13.25
N ALA A 70 4.60 1.10 12.05
CA ALA A 70 3.99 -0.19 11.81
C ALA A 70 4.87 -1.33 12.32
N VAL A 71 4.25 -2.31 12.99
CA VAL A 71 4.90 -3.58 13.35
C VAL A 71 4.25 -4.70 12.57
N THR A 72 4.99 -5.30 11.65
CA THR A 72 4.52 -6.41 10.80
C THR A 72 4.94 -7.76 11.39
N SER A 73 4.01 -8.70 11.48
CA SER A 73 4.26 -10.09 11.85
C SER A 73 3.86 -10.99 10.70
N ILE A 74 4.86 -11.65 10.10
CA ILE A 74 4.64 -12.66 9.05
C ILE A 74 3.89 -13.87 9.62
N HIS A 75 4.27 -14.32 10.82
CA HIS A 75 3.66 -15.48 11.48
C HIS A 75 2.16 -15.32 11.73
N HIS A 76 1.72 -14.11 12.07
CA HIS A 76 0.30 -13.82 12.32
C HIS A 76 -0.39 -13.15 11.13
N LEU A 77 0.33 -12.97 10.01
CA LEU A 77 -0.13 -12.23 8.83
C LEU A 77 -0.80 -10.92 9.23
N ALA A 78 -0.16 -10.17 10.13
CA ALA A 78 -0.78 -9.00 10.72
C ALA A 78 0.18 -7.82 10.78
N MET A 79 -0.35 -6.63 10.55
CA MET A 79 0.32 -5.36 10.76
C MET A 79 -0.37 -4.61 11.90
N LYS A 80 0.41 -4.12 12.86
CA LYS A 80 -0.07 -3.28 13.97
C LYS A 80 0.35 -1.84 13.77
N LEU A 81 -0.54 -0.91 14.06
CA LEU A 81 -0.37 0.52 13.85
C LEU A 81 -0.88 1.25 15.11
N PRO A 82 -0.12 2.20 15.69
CA PRO A 82 -0.63 3.01 16.78
C PRO A 82 -1.77 3.92 16.29
N THR A 83 -2.79 4.06 17.12
CA THR A 83 -3.89 5.00 16.95
C THR A 83 -4.07 5.80 18.24
N HIS A 84 -4.85 6.88 18.21
CA HIS A 84 -5.12 7.70 19.40
C HIS A 84 -5.74 6.89 20.55
N GLY A 85 -6.55 5.86 20.23
CA GLY A 85 -7.28 5.06 21.21
C GLY A 85 -6.68 3.68 21.50
N GLY A 86 -5.56 3.31 20.87
CA GLY A 86 -4.98 1.99 21.02
C GLY A 86 -4.13 1.56 19.83
N VAL A 87 -4.26 0.30 19.43
CA VAL A 87 -3.49 -0.29 18.33
C VAL A 87 -4.47 -0.86 17.31
N ALA A 88 -4.46 -0.30 16.10
CA ALA A 88 -5.14 -0.91 14.97
C ALA A 88 -4.34 -2.13 14.51
N LYS A 89 -5.02 -3.23 14.25
CA LYS A 89 -4.44 -4.44 13.67
C LYS A 89 -5.05 -4.60 12.28
N VAL A 90 -4.25 -5.00 11.30
CA VAL A 90 -4.69 -5.27 9.93
C VAL A 90 -4.22 -6.66 9.59
N HIS A 91 -5.14 -7.59 9.35
CA HIS A 91 -4.81 -8.93 8.91
C HIS A 91 -4.71 -9.02 7.39
N GLY A 92 -3.67 -9.71 6.92
CA GLY A 92 -3.57 -10.18 5.55
C GLY A 92 -4.49 -11.39 5.33
N ASN A 93 -5.08 -11.47 4.15
CA ASN A 93 -5.89 -12.62 3.73
C ASN A 93 -5.16 -13.39 2.62
N GLN A 94 -4.52 -14.50 2.99
CA GLN A 94 -3.79 -15.33 2.03
C GLN A 94 -4.71 -16.08 1.06
N THR A 95 -5.92 -16.45 1.48
CA THR A 95 -6.87 -17.17 0.63
C THR A 95 -7.26 -16.30 -0.56
N THR A 96 -7.73 -15.08 -0.28
CA THR A 96 -8.07 -14.11 -1.33
C THR A 96 -6.87 -13.71 -2.18
N ALA A 97 -5.68 -13.58 -1.58
CA ALA A 97 -4.47 -13.28 -2.34
C ALA A 97 -4.11 -14.38 -3.36
N ARG A 98 -4.37 -15.65 -3.04
CA ARG A 98 -4.12 -16.79 -3.95
C ARG A 98 -5.18 -16.91 -5.05
N GLU A 99 -6.44 -16.64 -4.71
CA GLU A 99 -7.56 -16.68 -5.68
C GLU A 99 -7.45 -15.56 -6.72
N LEU A 100 -7.02 -14.37 -6.31
CA LEU A 100 -6.81 -13.23 -7.21
C LEU A 100 -5.76 -13.53 -8.29
N GLY A 101 -4.67 -14.22 -7.93
CA GLY A 101 -3.65 -14.65 -8.89
C GLY A 101 -4.13 -15.73 -9.87
N SER A 102 -5.34 -16.27 -9.68
CA SER A 102 -5.94 -17.32 -10.50
C SER A 102 -7.07 -16.82 -11.41
N GLN A 103 -7.41 -15.53 -11.38
CA GLN A 103 -8.41 -14.95 -12.28
C GLN A 103 -7.81 -14.79 -13.70
N PRO A 104 -8.53 -15.19 -14.76
CA PRO A 104 -8.05 -14.99 -16.12
C PRO A 104 -7.94 -13.49 -16.40
N THR A 105 -6.78 -13.07 -16.86
CA THR A 105 -6.56 -11.72 -17.39
C THR A 105 -7.42 -11.54 -18.64
N PRO A 106 -8.12 -10.41 -18.81
CA PRO A 106 -8.86 -10.12 -20.04
C PRO A 106 -7.94 -9.99 -21.26
#